data_AF-A0A0B5FSJ6-F1
#
_entry.id   AF-A0A0B5FSJ6-F1
#
_cell.length_a   1.000
_cell.length_b   1.000
_cell.length_c   1.000
_cell.angle_alpha   90.00
_cell.angle_beta   90.00
_cell.angle_gamma   90.00
#
_symmetry.space_group_name_H-M   'P 1'
#
loop_
_entity.id
_entity.type
_entity.pdbx_description
1 polymer ?
#
loop_
_entity_poly.entity_id
_entity_poly.type
_entity_poly.pdbx_seq_one_letter_code
_entity_poly.pdbx_strand_id
1 'polypeptide(L)'
;MSEDMRATIAYIAGSLIKDEKSAAIYDRDRERFLNVGVDVPMPRVSMHDPEKGCQVKRSPDCSNFCLLDDKDHHVCLSVQGRLFDGIDHDSLSHFSGHVIDNVVSLYDYRKSDYFFYQF
;
A
#
# COMPACT_ATOMS: atom_id res chain seq x y z
N MET A 1 -7.62 8.53 -0.53
CA MET A 1 -8.12 7.23 -1.05
C MET A 1 -9.18 6.65 -0.12
N SER A 2 -9.85 5.57 -0.54
CA SER A 2 -10.80 4.84 0.33
C SER A 2 -10.08 4.19 1.51
N GLU A 3 -10.80 3.92 2.58
CA GLU A 3 -10.23 3.27 3.77
C GLU A 3 -9.72 1.84 3.48
N ASP A 4 -10.46 1.08 2.67
CA ASP A 4 -10.06 -0.28 2.26
C ASP A 4 -8.80 -0.25 1.41
N MET A 5 -8.67 0.74 0.52
CA MET A 5 -7.45 0.93 -0.26
C MET A 5 -6.26 1.30 0.63
N ARG A 6 -6.45 2.12 1.67
CA ARG A 6 -5.39 2.40 2.66
C ARG A 6 -4.95 1.11 3.35
N ALA A 7 -5.88 0.27 3.78
CA ALA A 7 -5.56 -1.01 4.40
C ALA A 7 -4.82 -1.97 3.44
N THR A 8 -5.26 -2.06 2.17
CA THR A 8 -4.59 -2.85 1.13
C THR A 8 -3.17 -2.37 0.89
N ILE A 9 -2.95 -1.07 0.72
CA ILE A 9 -1.61 -0.49 0.53
C ILE A 9 -0.75 -0.75 1.75
N ALA A 10 -1.27 -0.56 2.96
CA ALA A 10 -0.54 -0.80 4.19
C ALA A 10 -0.13 -2.28 4.35
N TYR A 11 -1.05 -3.21 4.05
CA TYR A 11 -0.75 -4.64 4.08
C TYR A 11 0.32 -5.03 3.05
N ILE A 12 0.22 -4.53 1.81
CA ILE A 12 1.17 -4.87 0.76
C ILE A 12 2.54 -4.25 1.04
N ALA A 13 2.61 -2.97 1.38
CA ALA A 13 3.86 -2.29 1.73
C ALA A 13 4.53 -2.94 2.95
N GLY A 14 3.75 -3.23 4.00
CA GLY A 14 4.25 -3.93 5.18
C GLY A 14 4.77 -5.33 4.85
N SER A 15 4.06 -6.09 4.02
CA SER A 15 4.50 -7.44 3.64
C SER A 15 5.78 -7.42 2.81
N LEU A 16 5.90 -6.47 1.87
CA LEU A 16 7.08 -6.30 1.03
C LEU A 16 8.30 -5.85 1.83
N ILE A 17 8.12 -4.96 2.80
CA ILE A 17 9.22 -4.41 3.61
C ILE A 17 9.68 -5.40 4.69
N LYS A 18 8.76 -6.12 5.31
CA LYS A 18 9.06 -7.10 6.38
C LYS A 18 9.50 -8.46 5.84
N ASP A 19 9.23 -8.75 4.56
CA ASP A 19 9.33 -10.10 3.99
C ASP A 19 8.52 -11.15 4.79
N GLU A 20 7.34 -10.73 5.25
CA GLU A 20 6.44 -11.54 6.08
C GLU A 20 5.00 -11.30 5.65
N LYS A 21 4.15 -12.32 5.76
CA LYS A 21 2.70 -12.22 5.52
C LYS A 21 1.95 -12.57 6.80
N SER A 22 0.89 -11.82 7.07
CA SER A 22 -0.06 -12.12 8.14
C SER A 22 -1.41 -12.48 7.56
N ALA A 23 -2.19 -13.30 8.26
CA ALA A 23 -3.57 -13.62 7.87
C ALA A 23 -4.53 -12.44 8.14
N ALA A 24 -4.14 -11.50 9.01
CA ALA A 24 -4.91 -10.32 9.35
C ALA A 24 -3.99 -9.16 9.74
N ILE A 25 -4.51 -7.94 9.65
CA ILE A 25 -3.87 -6.74 10.21
C ILE A 25 -4.87 -6.00 11.09
N TYR A 26 -4.40 -5.35 12.14
CA TYR A 26 -5.22 -4.49 12.99
C TYR A 26 -5.24 -3.07 12.42
N ASP A 27 -6.43 -2.57 12.10
CA ASP A 27 -6.68 -1.18 11.72
C ASP A 27 -6.99 -0.37 12.98
N ARG A 28 -6.09 0.56 13.34
CA ARG A 28 -6.23 1.36 14.56
C ARG A 28 -7.31 2.42 14.48
N ASP A 29 -7.63 2.91 13.28
CA ASP A 29 -8.67 3.92 13.08
C ASP A 29 -10.06 3.30 13.23
N ARG A 30 -10.20 2.07 12.73
CA ARG A 30 -11.44 1.28 12.83
C ARG A 30 -11.53 0.40 14.08
N GLU A 31 -10.47 0.39 14.89
CA GLU A 31 -10.33 -0.42 16.11
C GLU A 31 -10.63 -1.92 15.93
N ARG A 32 -10.30 -2.51 14.77
CA ARG A 32 -10.62 -3.91 14.46
C ARG A 32 -9.56 -4.62 13.63
N PHE A 33 -9.54 -5.95 13.71
CA PHE A 33 -8.77 -6.79 12.79
C PHE A 33 -9.48 -6.87 11.43
N LEU A 34 -8.69 -6.80 10.36
CA LEU A 34 -9.09 -6.98 8.97
C LEU A 34 -8.43 -8.24 8.44
N ASN A 35 -9.23 -9.22 8.01
CA ASN A 35 -8.74 -10.47 7.46
C ASN A 35 -8.30 -10.28 6.00
N VAL A 36 -7.13 -10.80 5.68
CA VAL A 36 -6.57 -10.71 4.33
C VAL A 36 -7.35 -11.61 3.37
N GLY A 37 -7.75 -11.05 2.22
CA GLY A 37 -8.59 -11.74 1.23
C GLY A 37 -10.08 -11.70 1.52
N VAL A 38 -10.50 -11.16 2.67
CA VAL A 38 -11.92 -10.91 3.00
C VAL A 38 -12.17 -9.41 3.18
N ASP A 39 -11.52 -8.81 4.18
CA ASP A 39 -11.64 -7.39 4.50
C ASP A 39 -10.59 -6.54 3.76
N VAL A 40 -9.41 -7.13 3.50
CA VAL A 40 -8.34 -6.51 2.72
C VAL A 40 -8.32 -7.14 1.33
N PRO A 41 -8.77 -6.42 0.29
CA PRO A 41 -8.64 -6.87 -1.09
C PRO A 41 -7.20 -7.19 -1.44
N MET A 42 -7.00 -8.28 -2.18
CA MET A 42 -5.69 -8.75 -2.64
C MET A 42 -5.54 -8.50 -4.15
N PRO A 43 -5.17 -7.27 -4.56
CA PRO A 43 -4.91 -6.98 -5.96
C PRO A 43 -3.70 -7.78 -6.46
N ARG A 44 -3.62 -7.94 -7.78
CA ARG A 44 -2.42 -8.50 -8.40
C ARG A 44 -1.28 -7.49 -8.23
N VAL A 45 -0.19 -7.93 -7.60
CA VAL A 45 1.02 -7.11 -7.43
C VAL A 45 2.04 -7.47 -8.52
N SER A 46 2.42 -6.51 -9.36
CA SER A 46 3.41 -6.70 -10.43
C SER A 46 4.53 -5.67 -10.32
N MET A 47 5.79 -6.08 -10.53
CA MET A 47 6.91 -5.13 -10.65
C MET A 47 6.98 -4.44 -12.02
N HIS A 48 6.33 -5.03 -13.02
CA HIS A 48 6.34 -4.52 -14.39
C HIS A 48 4.90 -4.52 -14.91
N ASP A 49 4.38 -3.32 -15.12
CA ASP A 49 3.20 -3.12 -15.95
C ASP A 49 3.51 -2.06 -17.02
N PRO A 50 3.71 -2.47 -18.28
CA PRO A 50 4.01 -1.55 -19.37
C PRO A 50 2.79 -0.72 -19.81
N GLU A 51 1.57 -1.12 -19.46
CA GLU A 51 0.35 -0.41 -19.84
C GLU A 51 -0.02 0.65 -18.81
N LYS A 52 0.16 0.37 -17.51
CA LYS A 52 -0.17 1.29 -16.42
C LYS A 52 0.93 2.29 -16.08
N GLY A 53 2.16 2.04 -16.52
CA GLY A 53 3.22 3.04 -16.43
C GLY A 53 3.74 3.30 -15.01
N CYS A 54 3.64 2.35 -14.06
CA CYS A 54 4.38 2.41 -12.78
C CYS A 54 5.89 2.17 -12.98
N GLN A 55 6.48 2.80 -14.00
CA GLN A 55 7.86 2.62 -14.42
C GLN A 55 8.79 3.70 -13.88
N VAL A 56 8.24 4.78 -13.31
CA VAL A 56 9.03 5.91 -12.84
C VAL A 56 9.60 5.59 -11.47
N LYS A 57 10.88 5.23 -11.45
CA LYS A 57 11.66 5.09 -10.22
C LYS A 57 11.96 6.47 -9.65
N ARG A 58 11.52 6.72 -8.42
CA ARG A 58 11.90 7.91 -7.65
C ARG A 58 13.40 7.96 -7.35
N SER A 59 14.04 6.77 -7.30
CA SER A 59 15.49 6.55 -7.15
C SER A 59 15.86 5.20 -7.78
N PRO A 60 17.09 5.00 -8.30
CA PRO A 60 17.55 3.72 -8.85
C PRO A 60 17.36 2.52 -7.91
N ASP A 61 17.48 2.78 -6.60
CA ASP A 61 17.43 1.79 -5.52
C ASP A 61 16.00 1.46 -5.04
N CYS A 62 14.98 2.13 -5.58
CA CYS A 62 13.60 1.83 -5.25
C CYS A 62 13.09 0.62 -6.03
N SER A 63 12.32 -0.22 -5.34
CA SER A 63 11.47 -1.25 -5.95
C SER A 63 10.09 -0.65 -6.22
N ASN A 64 9.66 -0.68 -7.48
CA ASN A 64 8.34 -0.20 -7.88
C ASN A 64 7.40 -1.37 -8.15
N PHE A 65 6.14 -1.18 -7.79
CA PHE A 65 5.07 -2.14 -7.95
C PHE A 65 3.82 -1.45 -8.48
N CYS A 66 3.08 -2.15 -9.33
CA CYS A 66 1.70 -1.86 -9.67
C CYS A 66 0.79 -2.82 -8.92
N LEU A 67 -0.16 -2.30 -8.16
CA LEU A 67 -1.25 -3.07 -7.59
C LEU A 67 -2.43 -2.92 -8.55
N LEU A 68 -2.87 -4.00 -9.15
CA LEU A 68 -3.89 -4.02 -10.19
C LEU A 68 -5.15 -4.69 -9.64
N ASP A 69 -6.29 -4.01 -9.76
CA ASP A 69 -7.59 -4.65 -9.57
C ASP A 69 -8.22 -5.05 -10.91
N ASP A 70 -9.30 -5.82 -10.85
CA ASP A 70 -10.00 -6.34 -12.03
C ASP A 70 -10.80 -5.25 -12.80
N LYS A 71 -10.79 -4.01 -12.32
CA LYS A 71 -11.57 -2.88 -12.86
C LYS A 71 -10.71 -1.81 -13.51
N ASP A 72 -9.47 -2.17 -13.87
CA ASP A 72 -8.50 -1.26 -14.47
C ASP A 72 -7.96 -0.18 -13.51
N HIS A 73 -8.36 -0.20 -12.24
CA HIS A 73 -7.76 0.65 -11.24
C HIS A 73 -6.37 0.11 -10.88
N HIS A 74 -5.46 1.04 -10.62
CA HIS A 74 -4.13 0.67 -10.22
C HIS A 74 -3.52 1.66 -9.23
N VAL A 75 -2.64 1.12 -8.40
CA VAL A 75 -1.82 1.90 -7.47
C VAL A 75 -0.36 1.73 -7.87
N CYS A 76 0.34 2.84 -8.05
CA CYS A 76 1.79 2.84 -8.12
C CYS A 76 2.34 2.87 -6.70
N LEU A 77 3.15 1.88 -6.33
CA LEU A 77 3.80 1.77 -5.02
C LEU A 77 5.32 1.68 -5.21
N SER A 78 6.05 2.61 -4.62
CA SER A 78 7.51 2.60 -4.54
C SER A 78 7.92 2.22 -3.11
N VAL A 79 8.91 1.34 -2.98
CA VAL A 79 9.45 0.90 -1.69
C VAL A 79 10.97 1.09 -1.69
N GLN A 80 11.50 1.69 -0.62
CA GLN A 80 12.93 1.88 -0.40
C GLN A 80 13.27 1.65 1.07
N GLY A 81 13.91 0.53 1.38
CA GLY A 81 14.20 0.15 2.76
C GLY A 81 12.91 0.04 3.58
N ARG A 82 12.74 0.92 4.57
CA ARG A 82 11.53 0.98 5.43
C ARG A 82 10.50 2.01 4.99
N LEU A 83 10.77 2.72 3.90
CA LEU A 83 9.91 3.79 3.39
C LEU A 83 9.12 3.29 2.19
N PHE A 84 7.92 3.84 2.03
CA PHE A 84 7.15 3.66 0.81
C PHE A 84 6.40 4.93 0.45
N ASP A 85 6.10 5.10 -0.83
CA ASP A 85 5.28 6.17 -1.35
C ASP A 85 4.62 5.77 -2.67
N GLY A 86 3.63 6.54 -3.09
CA GLY A 86 2.90 6.20 -4.30
C GLY A 86 1.73 7.10 -4.60
N ILE A 87 0.94 6.64 -5.58
CA ILE A 87 -0.30 7.27 -6.00
C ILE A 87 -1.35 6.19 -6.29
N ASP A 88 -2.54 6.39 -5.72
CA ASP A 88 -3.75 5.68 -6.11
C ASP A 88 -4.39 6.43 -7.29
N HIS A 89 -4.39 5.82 -8.48
CA HIS A 89 -4.87 6.46 -9.71
C HIS A 89 -6.39 6.57 -9.80
N ASP A 90 -7.14 5.79 -9.02
CA ASP A 90 -8.60 5.93 -8.96
C ASP A 90 -8.98 7.21 -8.19
N SER A 91 -8.42 7.38 -7.00
CA SER A 91 -8.73 8.55 -6.17
C SER A 91 -7.84 9.77 -6.43
N LEU A 92 -6.84 9.65 -7.31
CA LEU A 92 -5.75 10.61 -7.57
C LEU A 92 -5.03 11.06 -6.29
N SER A 93 -5.02 10.20 -5.27
CA SER A 93 -4.42 10.53 -3.98
C SER A 93 -2.99 10.01 -3.91
N HIS A 94 -2.07 10.94 -3.64
CA HIS A 94 -0.72 10.57 -3.22
C HIS A 94 -0.73 10.00 -1.80
N PHE A 95 0.25 9.16 -1.52
CA PHE A 95 0.52 8.67 -0.18
C PHE A 95 2.00 8.46 0.06
N SER A 96 2.35 8.44 1.33
CA SER A 96 3.70 8.08 1.79
C SER A 96 3.61 7.46 3.17
N GLY A 97 4.57 6.62 3.50
CA GLY A 97 4.57 5.95 4.78
C GLY A 97 5.88 5.26 5.09
N HIS A 98 5.88 4.59 6.24
CA HIS A 98 7.00 3.80 6.69
C HIS A 98 6.54 2.61 7.52
N VAL A 99 7.44 1.63 7.64
CA VAL A 99 7.24 0.44 8.46
C VAL A 99 8.32 0.41 9.54
N ILE A 100 7.90 0.46 10.79
CA ILE A 100 8.78 0.30 11.96
C ILE A 100 8.21 -0.85 12.78
N ASP A 101 9.04 -1.86 13.02
CA ASP A 101 8.65 -3.13 13.65
C ASP A 101 7.43 -3.75 12.96
N ASN A 102 6.30 -3.85 13.67
CA ASN A 102 5.04 -4.38 13.15
C ASN A 102 4.02 -3.29 12.79
N VAL A 103 4.42 -2.02 12.80
CA VAL A 103 3.50 -0.89 12.57
C VAL A 103 3.77 -0.25 11.22
N VAL A 104 2.73 -0.13 10.41
CA VAL A 104 2.71 0.65 9.18
C VAL A 104 2.04 1.98 9.47
N SER A 105 2.76 3.07 9.22
CA SER A 105 2.19 4.42 9.21
C SER A 105 1.99 4.84 7.76
N LEU A 106 0.78 5.25 7.40
CA LEU A 106 0.40 5.69 6.06
C LEU A 106 -0.21 7.08 6.14
N TYR A 107 0.42 8.05 5.47
CA TYR A 107 -0.14 9.37 5.26
C TYR A 107 -0.91 9.42 3.94
N ASP A 108 -2.20 9.73 3.99
CA ASP A 108 -3.05 9.92 2.80
C ASP A 108 -3.23 11.42 2.55
N TYR A 109 -2.60 11.95 1.48
CA TYR A 109 -2.56 13.39 1.22
C TYR A 109 -3.96 13.99 1.02
N ARG A 110 -4.88 13.22 0.43
CA ARG A 110 -6.28 13.67 0.24
C ARG A 110 -7.05 13.80 1.56
N LYS A 111 -6.69 13.01 2.58
CA LYS A 111 -7.24 13.13 3.94
C LYS A 111 -6.45 14.09 4.81
N SER A 112 -5.20 14.38 4.40
CA SER A 112 -4.25 15.18 5.18
C SER A 112 -4.02 14.60 6.57
N ASP A 113 -4.02 13.26 6.70
CA ASP A 113 -3.95 12.55 7.97
C ASP A 113 -3.15 11.23 7.89
N TYR A 114 -2.72 10.75 9.05
CA TYR A 114 -2.03 9.48 9.24
C TYR A 114 -2.98 8.36 9.67
N PHE A 115 -2.80 7.20 9.05
CA PHE A 115 -3.49 5.97 9.37
C PHE A 115 -2.47 4.91 9.79
N PHE A 116 -2.82 4.13 10.80
CA PHE A 116 -1.89 3.19 11.42
C PHE A 116 -2.46 1.78 11.39
N TYR A 117 -1.63 0.86 10.92
CA TYR A 117 -1.95 -0.55 10.82
C TYR A 117 -0.89 -1.37 11.53
N GLN A 118 -1.30 -2.48 12.14
CA GLN A 118 -0.39 -3.37 12.85
C GLN A 118 -0.51 -4.81 12.36
N PHE A 119 0.64 -5.40 12.02
CA PHE A 119 0.78 -6.80 11.61
C PHE A 119 0.63 -7.76 12.80
#